data_AF-A0A7Z0LEB7-F1
#
_entry.id   AF-A0A7Z0LEB7-F1
#
_cell.length_a   1.000
_cell.length_b   1.000
_cell.length_c   1.000
_cell.angle_alpha   90.00
_cell.angle_beta   90.00
_cell.angle_gamma   90.00
#
_symmetry.space_group_name_H-M   'P 1'
#
loop_
_entity.id
_entity.type
_entity.pdbx_description
1 polymer ?
#
loop_
_entity_poly.entity_id
_entity_poly.type
_entity_poly.pdbx_seq_one_letter_code
_entity_poly.pdbx_strand_id
1 'polypeptide(L)' 'MAFIAMDWDSGQIHTILDNRRTYKLLGFFNCYSYEERCKVEFLVMDMNAAYDSVVKKAFPKAQIVIDRSHIV' A
#
# COMPACT_ATOMS: atom_id res chain seq x y z
N MET A 1 -11.05 6.04 6.64
CA MET A 1 -10.04 5.45 5.74
C MET A 1 -9.72 4.04 6.15
N ALA A 2 -9.96 3.11 5.22
CA ALA A 2 -9.41 1.77 5.21
C ALA A 2 -8.22 1.76 4.21
N PHE A 3 -7.29 0.81 4.36
CA PHE A 3 -6.33 0.51 3.31
C PHE A 3 -6.93 -0.53 2.38
N ILE A 4 -6.91 -0.30 1.07
CA ILE A 4 -7.48 -1.19 0.06
C ILE A 4 -6.34 -1.60 -0.88
N ALA A 5 -6.09 -2.90 -1.04
CA ALA A 5 -5.26 -3.39 -2.13
C ALA A 5 -6.16 -3.96 -3.22
N MET A 6 -5.88 -3.57 -4.45
CA MET A 6 -6.59 -3.99 -5.64
C MET A 6 -5.58 -4.31 -6.73
N ASP A 7 -5.86 -5.36 -7.49
CA ASP A 7 -5.14 -5.66 -8.72
C ASP A 7 -5.60 -4.72 -9.84
N TRP A 8 -4.64 -4.12 -10.54
CA TRP A 8 -4.92 -3.10 -11.53
C TRP A 8 -5.64 -3.67 -12.77
N ASP A 9 -5.21 -4.84 -13.25
CA ASP A 9 -5.70 -5.39 -14.51
C ASP A 9 -7.10 -6.02 -14.36
N SER A 10 -7.32 -6.75 -13.28
CA SER A 10 -8.59 -7.43 -12.99
C SER A 10 -9.59 -6.56 -12.21
N GLY A 11 -9.12 -5.48 -11.58
CA GLY A 11 -9.92 -4.68 -10.64
C GLY A 11 -10.31 -5.44 -9.37
N GLN A 12 -9.72 -6.62 -9.12
CA GLN A 12 -10.08 -7.45 -7.98
C GLN A 12 -9.49 -6.88 -6.69
N ILE A 13 -10.34 -6.69 -5.68
CA ILE A 13 -9.91 -6.29 -4.35
C ILE A 13 -9.26 -7.50 -3.67
N HIS A 14 -7.96 -7.41 -3.41
CA HIS A 14 -7.21 -8.44 -2.68
C HIS A 14 -7.43 -8.34 -1.18
N THR A 15 -7.47 -7.14 -0.63
CA THR A 15 -7.68 -6.95 0.81
C THR A 15 -8.23 -5.58 1.15
N ILE A 16 -8.95 -5.52 2.27
CA ILE A 16 -9.39 -4.29 2.91
C ILE A 16 -8.96 -4.38 4.37
N LEU A 17 -8.11 -3.45 4.80
CA LEU A 17 -7.70 -3.32 6.18
C LEU A 17 -8.40 -2.11 6.80
N ASP A 18 -9.29 -2.36 7.75
CA ASP A 18 -10.00 -1.30 8.49
C ASP A 18 -9.09 -0.50 9.44
N ASN A 19 -7.83 -0.93 9.62
CA ASN A 19 -6.90 -0.32 10.55
C ASN A 19 -5.74 0.40 9.86
N ARG A 20 -5.60 1.69 10.18
CA ARG A 20 -4.59 2.58 9.60
C ARG A 20 -3.30 2.64 10.41
N ARG A 21 -3.22 1.97 11.57
CA ARG A 21 -2.04 2.07 12.42
C ARG A 21 -0.85 1.39 11.74
N THR A 22 0.24 2.14 11.59
CA THR A 22 1.51 1.74 10.98
C THR A 22 1.97 0.33 11.36
N TYR A 23 1.94 -0.02 12.65
CA TYR A 23 2.42 -1.33 13.11
C TYR A 23 1.54 -2.50 12.62
N LYS A 24 0.23 -2.29 12.46
CA LYS A 24 -0.67 -3.33 11.94
C LYS A 24 -0.50 -3.51 10.44
N LEU A 25 -0.32 -2.41 9.70
CA LEU A 25 -0.01 -2.45 8.27
C LEU A 25 1.30 -3.18 8.01
N LEU A 26 2.37 -2.82 8.73
CA LEU A 26 3.66 -3.52 8.63
C LEU A 26 3.55 -5.00 9.03
N GLY A 27 2.85 -5.30 10.12
CA GLY A 27 2.64 -6.67 10.56
C GLY A 27 1.92 -7.51 9.50
N PHE A 28 0.87 -6.96 8.90
CA PHE A 28 0.11 -7.62 7.84
C PHE A 28 0.98 -7.89 6.60
N PHE A 29 1.73 -6.87 6.11
CA PHE A 29 2.56 -7.07 4.94
C PHE A 29 3.76 -7.97 5.20
N ASN A 30 4.34 -7.95 6.40
CA ASN A 30 5.46 -8.83 6.74
C ASN A 30 5.08 -10.32 6.77
N CYS A 31 3.80 -10.67 6.78
CA CYS A 31 3.35 -12.06 6.57
C CYS A 31 3.58 -12.54 5.13
N TYR A 32 3.72 -11.64 4.16
CA TYR A 32 4.03 -11.97 2.78
C TYR A 32 5.54 -12.03 2.55
N SER A 33 5.98 -12.95 1.69
CA SER A 33 7.38 -13.10 1.34
C SER A 33 7.93 -11.80 0.72
N TYR A 34 9.23 -11.60 0.85
CA TYR A 34 9.89 -10.45 0.23
C TYR A 34 9.68 -10.44 -1.30
N GLU A 35 9.72 -11.60 -1.93
CA GLU A 35 9.53 -11.76 -3.38
C GLU A 35 8.14 -11.28 -3.83
N GLU A 36 7.07 -11.68 -3.12
CA GLU A 36 5.71 -11.22 -3.43
C GLU A 36 5.57 -9.70 -3.25
N ARG A 37 6.18 -9.14 -2.20
CA ARG A 37 6.16 -7.70 -1.96
C ARG A 37 6.96 -6.89 -2.99
N CYS A 38 7.96 -7.51 -3.63
CA CYS A 38 8.71 -6.91 -4.71
C CYS A 38 7.97 -6.90 -6.06
N LYS A 39 6.91 -7.73 -6.22
CA LYS A 39 6.08 -7.73 -7.43
C LYS A 39 5.12 -6.54 -7.51
N VAL A 40 4.93 -5.80 -6.42
CA VAL A 40 4.10 -4.59 -6.42
C VAL A 40 4.85 -3.48 -7.15
N GLU A 41 4.37 -3.11 -8.33
CA GLU A 41 4.99 -2.07 -9.16
C GLU A 41 4.51 -0.67 -8.82
N PHE A 42 3.22 -0.50 -8.52
CA PHE A 42 2.62 0.79 -8.22
C PHE A 42 1.83 0.72 -6.92
N LEU A 43 2.00 1.75 -6.09
CA LEU A 43 1.16 1.96 -4.91
C LEU A 43 0.59 3.37 -4.95
N VAL A 44 -0.74 3.46 -4.94
CA VAL A 44 -1.44 4.73 -4.83
C VAL A 44 -1.67 5.04 -3.34
N MET A 45 -1.26 6.22 -2.88
CA MET A 45 -1.50 6.67 -1.51
C MET A 45 -1.93 8.14 -1.44
N ASP A 46 -2.66 8.46 -0.38
CA ASP A 46 -2.92 9.84 0.05
C ASP A 46 -1.60 10.56 0.42
N MET A 47 -1.57 11.89 0.41
CA MET A 47 -0.42 12.76 0.72
C MET A 47 0.00 12.73 2.19
N ASN A 48 -0.45 11.75 2.96
CA ASN A 48 -0.08 11.62 4.36
C ASN A 48 1.34 11.04 4.49
N ALA A 49 2.30 11.93 4.76
CA ALA A 49 3.71 11.61 4.94
C ALA A 49 3.99 10.56 6.03
N ALA A 50 3.08 10.33 6.99
CA ALA A 50 3.24 9.31 8.02
C ALA A 50 3.34 7.89 7.44
N TYR A 51 2.81 7.65 6.24
CA TYR A 51 2.86 6.34 5.59
C TYR A 51 4.08 6.13 4.71
N ASP A 52 4.82 7.17 4.32
CA ASP A 52 5.96 7.06 3.39
C ASP A 52 7.00 6.04 3.89
N SER A 53 7.37 6.14 5.17
CA SER A 53 8.33 5.21 5.80
C SER A 53 7.83 3.77 5.89
N VAL A 54 6.50 3.58 5.97
CA VAL A 54 5.84 2.29 6.14
C VAL A 54 5.74 1.58 4.81
N VAL A 55 5.28 2.32 3.81
CA VAL A 55 5.13 1.91 2.43
C VAL A 55 6.47 1.46 1.87
N LYS A 56 7.54 2.24 2.05
CA LYS A 56 8.88 1.87 1.56
C LYS A 56 9.42 0.58 2.19
N LYS A 57 9.05 0.29 3.45
CA LYS A 57 9.43 -0.95 4.14
C LYS A 57 8.58 -2.15 3.69
N ALA A 58 7.28 -1.93 3.50
CA ALA A 58 6.37 -2.96 3.03
C ALA A 58 6.66 -3.32 1.56
N PHE A 59 6.79 -2.31 0.69
CA PHE A 59 6.91 -2.43 -0.76
C PHE A 59 8.17 -1.70 -1.26
N PRO A 60 9.34 -2.34 -1.19
CA PRO A 60 10.62 -1.69 -1.49
C PRO A 60 10.84 -1.37 -2.96
N LYS A 61 10.06 -1.98 -3.87
CA LYS A 61 10.17 -1.81 -5.33
C LYS A 61 9.01 -1.02 -5.95
N ALA A 62 7.97 -0.74 -5.16
CA ALA A 62 6.80 -0.04 -5.67
C ALA A 62 7.09 1.45 -5.90
N GLN A 63 6.61 1.98 -7.01
CA GLN A 63 6.52 3.40 -7.27
C GLN A 63 5.31 3.97 -6.54
N ILE A 64 5.55 5.04 -5.77
CA ILE A 64 4.50 5.71 -5.01
C ILE A 64 3.84 6.75 -5.93
N VAL A 65 2.55 6.60 -6.16
CA VAL A 65 1.71 7.53 -6.90
C VAL A 65 0.77 8.22 -5.92
N ILE A 66 0.65 9.54 -6.02
CA ILE A 66 -0.26 10.30 -5.17
C ILE A 66 -1.69 10.17 -5.70
N ASP A 67 -2.63 9.91 -4.80
CA ASP A 67 -4.04 9.87 -5.14
C ASP A 67 -4.49 11.24 -5.68
N ARG A 68 -5.02 11.23 -6.90
CA ARG A 68 -5.49 12.42 -7.62
C ARG A 68 -6.71 13.06 -6.97
N SER A 69 -7.44 12.35 -6.11
CA SER A 69 -8.58 12.91 -5.39
C SER A 69 -8.24 14.11 -4.49
N HIS A 70 -6.95 14.28 -4.15
CA HIS A 70 -6.46 15.39 -3.33
C HIS A 70 -5.76 16.50 -4.12
N ILE A 71 -5.63 16.35 -5.44
CA ILE A 71 -5.04 17.35 -6.33
C ILE A 71 -6.18 18.20 -6.88
N VAL A 72 -6.27 19.47 -6.43
CA VAL A 72 -7.28 20.46 -6.86
C VAL A 72 -6.77 21.28 -8.03
#